data_AF-A0AAU4B282-F1
#
_entry.id   AF-A0AAU4B282-F1
#
_cell.length_a   1.000
_cell.length_b   1.000
_cell.length_c   1.000
_cell.angle_alpha   90.00
_cell.angle_beta   90.00
_cell.angle_gamma   90.00
#
_symmetry.space_group_name_H-M   'P 1'
#
loop_
_entity.id
_entity.type
_entity.pdbx_description
1 polymer ?
#
loop_
_entity_poly.entity_id
_entity_poly.type
_entity_poly.pdbx_seq_one_letter_code
_entity_poly.pdbx_strand_id
1 'polypeptide(L)'
;MTMTAHMVAYTARTGTETEQGVARVVTDRRVPSWQDCHAQIPGYFTGKYLGPTTSFTLRYTTAAGEQVKAMDATLLNKIGRLVASAAKRGEAWDIAVTDAAGEDVTFDFDCFQD
;
A
#
# COMPACT_ATOMS: atom_id res chain seq x y z
N MET A 1 2.13 19.21 -0.28
CA MET A 1 1.00 18.45 0.28
C MET A 1 1.30 16.98 0.06
N THR A 2 1.26 16.18 1.12
CA THR A 2 1.55 14.73 1.04
C THR A 2 0.26 14.01 0.72
N MET A 3 0.21 13.27 -0.38
CA MET A 3 -0.95 12.44 -0.69
C MET A 3 -0.90 11.14 0.11
N THR A 4 -2.02 10.79 0.75
CA THR A 4 -2.19 9.56 1.51
C THR A 4 -3.27 8.71 0.87
N ALA A 5 -2.99 7.42 0.75
CA ALA A 5 -3.97 6.44 0.34
C ALA A 5 -4.83 6.04 1.54
N HIS A 6 -6.14 5.92 1.33
CA HIS A 6 -7.11 5.56 2.35
C HIS A 6 -8.00 4.43 1.86
N MET A 7 -8.37 3.54 2.77
CA MET A 7 -9.29 2.46 2.49
C MET A 7 -10.72 2.91 2.80
N VAL A 8 -11.61 2.73 1.84
CA VAL A 8 -13.03 3.06 1.96
C VAL A 8 -13.85 1.85 1.52
N ALA A 9 -14.62 1.27 2.44
CA ALA A 9 -15.70 0.37 2.06
C ALA A 9 -16.79 1.22 1.40
N TYR A 10 -17.24 0.85 0.20
CA TYR A 10 -18.19 1.64 -0.56
C TYR A 10 -19.40 0.84 -1.00
N THR A 11 -20.46 1.58 -1.30
CA THR A 11 -21.57 1.15 -2.12
C THR A 11 -21.63 2.07 -3.33
N ALA A 12 -21.55 1.50 -4.53
CA ALA A 12 -21.66 2.20 -5.80
C ALA A 12 -22.96 1.82 -6.51
N ARG A 13 -23.52 2.75 -7.28
CA ARG A 13 -24.64 2.51 -8.18
C ARG A 13 -24.16 2.71 -9.61
N THR A 14 -24.18 1.62 -10.38
CA THR A 14 -23.80 1.62 -11.79
C THR A 14 -25.00 1.13 -12.59
N GLY A 15 -25.72 2.08 -13.21
CA GLY A 15 -26.98 1.77 -13.89
C GLY A 15 -28.06 1.29 -12.91
N THR A 16 -28.59 0.08 -13.13
CA THR A 16 -29.63 -0.54 -12.29
C THR A 16 -29.07 -1.38 -11.13
N GLU A 17 -27.76 -1.60 -11.09
CA GLU A 17 -27.12 -2.48 -10.10
C GLU A 17 -26.45 -1.69 -8.98
N THR A 18 -26.43 -2.29 -7.80
CA THR A 18 -25.69 -1.79 -6.63
C THR A 18 -24.51 -2.71 -6.38
N GLU A 19 -23.31 -2.14 -6.41
CA GLU A 19 -22.06 -2.83 -6.12
C GLU A 19 -21.58 -2.45 -4.73
N GLN A 20 -21.02 -3.42 -3.99
CA GLN A 20 -20.34 -3.17 -2.72
C GLN A 20 -18.90 -3.68 -2.81
N GLY A 21 -17.97 -2.91 -2.26
CA GLY A 21 -16.56 -3.24 -2.31
C GLY A 21 -15.71 -2.42 -1.36
N VAL A 22 -14.39 -2.59 -1.47
CA VAL A 22 -13.42 -1.75 -0.79
C VAL A 22 -12.51 -1.15 -1.84
N ALA A 23 -12.37 0.16 -1.81
CA ALA A 23 -11.53 0.90 -2.74
C ALA A 23 -10.47 1.72 -2.01
N ARG A 24 -9.38 1.97 -2.71
CA ARG A 24 -8.33 2.89 -2.30
C ARG A 24 -8.65 4.29 -2.83
N VAL A 25 -8.74 5.26 -1.94
CA VAL A 25 -8.97 6.68 -2.24
C VAL A 25 -7.74 7.47 -1.84
N VAL A 26 -7.10 8.16 -2.78
CA VAL A 26 -5.90 8.96 -2.56
C VAL A 26 -6.30 10.43 -2.40
N THR A 27 -5.94 11.06 -1.30
CA THR A 27 -6.22 12.47 -1.03
C THR A 27 -5.14 13.04 -0.11
N ASP A 28 -4.99 14.37 -0.06
CA ASP A 28 -4.13 15.05 0.91
C ASP A 28 -4.84 15.29 2.26
N ARG A 29 -6.12 14.93 2.34
CA ARG A 29 -6.94 15.02 3.57
C ARG A 29 -6.67 13.84 4.49
N ARG A 30 -6.74 14.07 5.80
CA ARG A 30 -6.61 13.01 6.82
C ARG A 30 -7.68 11.92 6.70
N VAL A 31 -8.87 12.29 6.22
CA VAL A 31 -9.99 11.39 5.96
C VAL A 31 -10.57 11.78 4.60
N PRO A 32 -10.80 10.82 3.67
CA PRO A 32 -11.44 11.10 2.40
C PRO A 32 -12.83 11.72 2.59
N SER A 33 -13.09 12.80 1.87
CA SER A 33 -14.43 13.33 1.77
C SER A 33 -15.25 12.58 0.74
N TRP A 34 -16.57 12.79 0.76
CA TRP A 34 -17.46 12.25 -0.26
C TRP A 34 -17.00 12.62 -1.68
N GLN A 35 -16.49 13.84 -1.89
CA GLN A 35 -15.99 14.29 -3.19
C GLN A 35 -14.72 13.53 -3.63
N ASP A 36 -13.80 13.25 -2.71
CA ASP A 36 -12.60 12.45 -2.99
C ASP A 36 -12.99 11.02 -3.41
N CYS A 37 -13.94 10.42 -2.70
CA CYS A 37 -14.47 9.10 -3.00
C CYS A 37 -15.20 9.09 -4.35
N HIS A 38 -16.08 10.06 -4.61
CA HIS A 38 -16.84 10.14 -5.85
C HIS A 38 -15.96 10.35 -7.09
N ALA A 39 -14.85 11.07 -6.94
CA ALA A 39 -13.90 11.26 -8.03
C ALA A 39 -13.11 9.98 -8.39
N GLN A 40 -12.96 9.05 -7.46
CA GLN A 40 -12.08 7.87 -7.62
C GLN A 40 -12.82 6.54 -7.68
N ILE A 41 -14.07 6.49 -7.21
CA ILE A 41 -14.93 5.31 -7.20
C ILE A 41 -16.12 5.59 -8.12
N PRO A 42 -16.15 5.03 -9.34
CA PRO A 42 -17.27 5.23 -10.26
C PRO A 42 -18.60 4.83 -9.62
N GLY A 43 -19.60 5.71 -9.72
CA GLY A 43 -20.93 5.46 -9.16
C GLY A 43 -20.99 5.51 -7.62
N TYR A 44 -19.96 6.00 -6.93
CA TYR A 44 -19.95 6.10 -5.47
C TYR A 44 -21.22 6.78 -4.93
N PHE A 45 -21.95 6.05 -4.10
CA PHE A 45 -23.15 6.53 -3.43
C PHE A 45 -22.86 6.86 -1.97
N THR A 46 -22.27 5.90 -1.25
CA THR A 46 -21.89 6.04 0.17
C THR A 46 -20.75 5.10 0.52
N GLY A 47 -20.14 5.30 1.68
CA GLY A 47 -19.10 4.41 2.18
C GLY A 47 -18.69 4.69 3.62
N LYS A 48 -17.90 3.77 4.16
CA LYS A 48 -17.30 3.85 5.49
C LYS A 48 -15.79 3.93 5.35
N TYR A 49 -15.20 4.96 5.98
CA TYR A 49 -13.76 5.08 6.11
C TYR A 49 -13.20 3.95 6.98
N LEU A 50 -12.22 3.22 6.46
CA LEU A 50 -11.58 2.09 7.14
C LEU A 50 -10.20 2.45 7.70
N GLY A 51 -9.66 3.63 7.39
CA GLY A 51 -8.33 4.07 7.81
C GLY A 51 -7.42 4.43 6.64
N PRO A 52 -6.23 4.98 6.91
CA PRO A 52 -5.17 5.09 5.91
C PRO A 52 -4.73 3.69 5.47
N THR A 53 -4.35 3.54 4.21
CA THR A 53 -3.60 2.38 3.77
C THR A 53 -2.22 2.47 4.43
N THR A 54 -1.81 1.43 5.17
CA THR A 54 -0.45 1.37 5.70
C THR A 54 0.51 1.23 4.53
N SER A 55 1.25 2.30 4.26
CA SER A 55 2.33 2.32 3.29
C SER A 55 3.61 1.91 4.00
N PHE A 56 4.34 1.00 3.39
CA PHE A 56 5.64 0.54 3.83
C PHE A 56 6.68 0.95 2.79
N THR A 57 7.88 1.28 3.25
CA THR A 57 9.01 1.58 2.38
C THR A 57 9.98 0.42 2.45
N LEU A 58 10.09 -0.34 1.37
CA LEU A 58 11.12 -1.34 1.18
C LEU A 58 12.36 -0.69 0.59
N ARG A 59 13.48 -0.80 1.30
CA ARG A 59 14.82 -0.41 0.87
C ARG A 59 15.69 -1.65 0.75
N TYR A 60 16.50 -1.74 -0.30
CA TYR A 60 17.52 -2.77 -0.48
C TYR A 60 18.58 -2.30 -1.47
N THR A 61 19.79 -2.82 -1.35
CA THR A 61 20.90 -2.53 -2.27
C THR A 61 21.12 -3.69 -3.22
N THR A 62 21.49 -3.38 -4.46
CA THR A 62 21.90 -4.34 -5.49
C THR A 62 23.21 -3.88 -6.13
N ALA A 63 23.77 -4.68 -7.04
CA ALA A 63 24.93 -4.25 -7.84
C ALA A 63 24.65 -2.98 -8.67
N ALA A 64 23.38 -2.67 -8.96
CA ALA A 64 22.97 -1.46 -9.65
C ALA A 64 22.78 -0.24 -8.72
N GLY A 65 22.99 -0.42 -7.41
CA GLY A 65 22.80 0.60 -6.38
C GLY A 65 21.55 0.39 -5.51
N GLU A 66 21.27 1.40 -4.69
CA GLU A 66 20.14 1.43 -3.75
C GLU A 66 18.79 1.47 -4.48
N GLN A 67 17.85 0.68 -3.99
CA GLN A 67 16.47 0.61 -4.44
C GLN A 67 15.57 0.99 -3.27
N VAL A 68 14.68 1.97 -3.49
CA VAL A 68 13.70 2.41 -2.48
C VAL A 68 12.32 2.39 -3.11
N LYS A 69 11.37 1.70 -2.48
CA LYS A 69 10.02 1.52 -3.02
C LYS A 69 8.97 1.65 -1.91
N ALA A 70 8.05 2.59 -2.07
CA ALA A 70 6.85 2.68 -1.25
C ALA A 70 5.74 1.78 -1.80
N MET A 71 5.12 0.96 -0.95
CA MET A 71 4.08 0.02 -1.34
C MET A 71 3.19 -0.40 -0.17
N ASP A 72 2.03 -1.00 -0.45
CA ASP A 72 1.21 -1.63 0.57
C ASP A 72 1.75 -3.01 1.00
N ALA A 73 1.22 -3.56 2.09
CA ALA A 73 1.61 -4.87 2.63
C ALA A 73 1.44 -6.03 1.62
N THR A 74 0.46 -5.96 0.72
CA THR A 74 0.18 -7.03 -0.24
C THR A 74 1.27 -7.07 -1.32
N LEU A 75 1.60 -5.91 -1.88
CA LEU A 75 2.70 -5.79 -2.83
C LEU A 75 4.05 -6.04 -2.16
N LEU A 76 4.23 -5.59 -0.92
CA LEU A 76 5.42 -5.86 -0.13
C LEU A 76 5.66 -7.36 0.07
N ASN A 77 4.64 -8.14 0.38
CA ASN A 77 4.80 -9.60 0.49
C ASN A 77 5.22 -10.25 -0.84
N LYS A 78 4.73 -9.77 -1.98
CA LYS A 78 5.10 -10.29 -3.30
C LYS A 78 6.54 -9.91 -3.68
N ILE A 79 6.87 -8.62 -3.60
CA ILE A 79 8.19 -8.11 -3.97
C ILE A 79 9.24 -8.53 -2.95
N GLY A 80 8.90 -8.55 -1.66
CA GLY A 80 9.78 -8.98 -0.59
C GLY A 80 10.25 -10.42 -0.77
N ARG A 81 9.38 -11.34 -1.23
CA ARG A 81 9.82 -12.71 -1.59
C ARG A 81 10.86 -12.74 -2.70
N LEU A 82 10.71 -11.88 -3.72
CA LEU A 82 11.69 -11.78 -4.80
C LEU A 82 13.02 -11.21 -4.29
N VAL A 83 12.96 -10.21 -3.42
CA VAL A 83 14.15 -9.57 -2.81
C VAL A 83 14.86 -10.53 -1.86
N ALA A 84 14.13 -11.26 -1.00
CA ALA A 84 14.69 -12.30 -0.15
C ALA A 84 15.34 -13.43 -0.98
N SER A 85 14.70 -13.84 -2.08
CA SER A 85 15.28 -14.80 -3.01
C SER A 85 16.56 -14.28 -3.68
N ALA A 86 16.60 -13.00 -4.06
CA ALA A 86 17.80 -12.35 -4.59
C ALA A 86 18.92 -12.26 -3.54
N ALA A 87 18.58 -12.01 -2.28
CA ALA A 87 19.54 -12.04 -1.18
C ALA A 87 20.17 -13.41 -0.99
N LYS A 88 19.38 -14.49 -1.09
CA LYS A 88 19.89 -15.87 -1.05
C LYS A 88 20.85 -16.19 -2.20
N ARG A 89 20.79 -15.45 -3.32
CA ARG A 89 21.74 -15.54 -4.44
C ARG A 89 22.91 -14.55 -4.35
N GLY A 90 22.94 -13.69 -3.32
CA GLY A 90 23.95 -12.64 -3.18
C GLY A 90 23.72 -11.42 -4.10
N GLU A 91 22.52 -11.27 -4.66
CA GLU A 91 22.19 -10.19 -5.61
C GLU A 91 21.55 -8.97 -4.93
N ALA A 92 21.06 -9.14 -3.70
CA ALA A 92 20.47 -8.07 -2.88
C ALA A 92 20.99 -8.13 -1.44
N TRP A 93 21.19 -6.97 -0.81
CA TRP A 93 21.64 -6.84 0.57
C TRP A 93 21.08 -5.56 1.20
N ASP A 94 21.37 -5.29 2.48
CA ASP A 94 20.86 -4.14 3.26
C ASP A 94 19.34 -3.96 3.18
N ILE A 95 18.60 -5.07 3.25
CA ILE A 95 17.15 -5.07 3.14
C ILE A 95 16.54 -4.51 4.42
N ALA A 96 15.70 -3.49 4.28
CA ALA A 96 14.94 -2.91 5.37
C ALA A 96 13.53 -2.55 4.89
N VAL A 97 12.53 -2.82 5.72
CA VAL A 97 11.17 -2.31 5.57
C VAL A 97 10.92 -1.32 6.69
N THR A 98 10.48 -0.11 6.33
CA THR A 98 10.01 0.87 7.30
C THR A 98 8.53 1.15 7.13
N ASP A 99 7.83 1.40 8.23
CA ASP A 99 6.44 1.81 8.22
C ASP A 99 6.29 3.31 7.90
N ALA A 100 5.07 3.84 8.01
CA ALA A 100 4.79 5.26 7.76
C ALA A 100 5.41 6.21 8.81
N ALA A 101 5.74 5.72 10.01
CA ALA A 101 6.45 6.46 11.06
C ALA A 101 7.97 6.39 10.88
N GLY A 102 8.46 5.56 9.96
CA GLY A 102 9.88 5.30 9.75
C GLY A 102 10.46 4.24 10.68
N GLU A 103 9.60 3.51 11.40
CA GLU A 103 10.01 2.41 12.26
C GLU A 103 10.37 1.18 11.42
N ASP A 104 11.45 0.50 11.79
CA ASP A 104 11.86 -0.74 11.12
C ASP A 104 10.90 -1.87 11.51
N VAL A 105 10.21 -2.39 10.50
CA VAL A 105 9.22 -3.46 10.59
C VAL A 105 9.57 -4.62 9.66
N THR A 106 10.86 -4.75 9.29
CA THR A 106 11.33 -5.75 8.31
C THR A 106 10.87 -7.17 8.64
N PHE A 107 10.97 -7.56 9.91
CA PHE A 107 10.65 -8.91 10.37
C PHE A 107 9.16 -9.13 10.69
N ASP A 108 8.32 -8.12 10.52
CA ASP A 108 6.86 -8.28 10.67
C ASP A 108 6.23 -8.92 9.41
N PHE A 109 7.01 -9.12 8.35
CA PHE A 109 6.55 -9.70 7.10
C PHE A 109 7.12 -11.10 6.89
N ASP A 110 6.22 -12.07 6.65
CA ASP A 110 6.54 -13.47 6.36
C ASP A 110 7.60 -13.64 5.26
N CYS A 111 7.69 -12.69 4.31
CA CYS A 111 8.66 -12.76 3.22
C CYS A 111 10.13 -12.57 3.66
N PHE A 112 10.35 -12.06 4.87
CA PHE A 112 11.68 -11.84 5.47
C PHE A 112 11.89 -12.63 6.77
N GLN A 113 10.91 -13.44 7.16
CA GLN A 113 11.08 -14.45 8.21
C GLN A 113 11.63 -15.72 7.55
N ASP A 114 12.83 -16.15 7.96
CA ASP A 114 13.46 -17.39 7.44
C ASP A 114 12.76 -18.67 7.92
#